data_AF-A0A965PTX8-F1
#
_entry.id   AF-A0A965PTX8-F1
#
_cell.length_a   1.000
_cell.length_b   1.000
_cell.length_c   1.000
_cell.angle_alpha   90.00
_cell.angle_beta   90.00
_cell.angle_gamma   90.00
#
_symmetry.space_group_name_H-M   'P 1'
#
loop_
_entity.id
_entity.type
_entity.pdbx_description
1 polymer ?
#
loop_
_entity_poly.entity_id
_entity_poly.type
_entity_poly.pdbx_seq_one_letter_code
_entity_poly.pdbx_strand_id
1 'polypeptide(L)' 'ELIACECEYHGTIRWDSSKPDGQPRRAVDASRAREVLRWEPQVTLRDGIAETVAWWRATSG' A
#
# COMPACT_ATOMS: atom_id res chain seq x y z
N GLU A 1 1.43 3.56 8.38
CA GLU A 1 0.31 4.15 9.15
C GLU A 1 -1.03 4.13 8.41
N LEU A 2 -1.09 4.24 7.07
CA LEU A 2 -2.34 4.20 6.31
C LEU A 2 -3.25 3.01 6.67
N ILE A 3 -2.71 1.79 6.70
CA ILE A 3 -3.49 0.59 7.07
C ILE A 3 -4.07 0.71 8.48
N ALA A 4 -3.31 1.23 9.45
CA ALA A 4 -3.80 1.41 10.81
C ALA A 4 -4.96 2.42 10.86
N CYS A 5 -4.88 3.49 10.07
CA CYS A 5 -5.95 4.47 9.91
C CYS A 5 -7.21 3.84 9.31
N GLU A 6 -7.09 3.15 8.17
CA GLU A 6 -8.24 2.50 7.50
C GLU A 6 -8.87 1.39 8.34
N CYS A 7 -8.09 0.75 9.22
CA CYS A 7 -8.57 -0.27 10.14
C CYS A 7 -9.12 0.29 11.46
N GLU A 8 -9.13 1.61 11.67
CA GLU A 8 -9.52 2.25 12.95
C GLU A 8 -8.72 1.72 14.15
N TYR A 9 -7.44 1.44 13.94
CA TYR A 9 -6.56 0.89 14.96
C TYR A 9 -6.01 2.00 15.87
N HIS A 10 -6.34 1.91 17.16
CA HIS A 10 -5.94 2.89 18.19
C HIS A 10 -4.78 2.43 19.08
N GLY A 11 -4.19 1.27 18.79
CA GLY A 11 -3.05 0.74 19.55
C GLY A 11 -1.71 1.32 19.10
N THR A 12 -0.62 0.78 19.65
CA THR A 12 0.75 1.24 19.33
C THR A 12 1.39 0.40 18.22
N ILE A 13 1.90 1.05 17.18
CA ILE A 13 2.74 0.41 16.16
C ILE A 13 4.16 0.28 16.72
N ARG A 14 4.70 -0.95 16.78
CA ARG A 14 6.07 -1.23 17.24
C ARG A 14 6.90 -1.86 16.11
N TRP A 15 8.04 -1.27 15.85
CA TRP A 15 9.03 -1.80 14.90
C TRP A 15 10.05 -2.65 15.65
N ASP A 16 10.29 -3.87 15.15
CA ASP A 16 11.23 -4.83 15.74
C ASP A 16 12.52 -4.86 14.91
N SER A 17 13.54 -4.13 15.38
CA SER A 17 14.85 -4.02 14.72
C SER A 17 15.74 -5.26 14.88
N SER A 18 15.29 -6.31 15.56
CA SER A 18 16.00 -7.60 15.56
C SER A 18 15.84 -8.35 14.24
N LYS A 19 14.83 -7.99 13.44
CA LYS A 19 14.61 -8.54 12.10
C LYS A 19 15.39 -7.73 11.06
N PRO A 20 15.99 -8.38 10.04
CA PRO A 20 16.71 -7.67 8.99
C PRO A 20 15.75 -6.87 8.11
N ASP A 21 16.16 -5.65 7.75
CA ASP A 21 15.50 -4.89 6.71
C ASP A 21 15.81 -5.48 5.32
N GLY A 22 14.87 -5.29 4.39
CA GLY A 22 15.06 -5.64 2.98
C GLY A 22 15.88 -4.60 2.22
N GLN A 23 15.74 -4.59 0.88
CA GLN A 23 16.33 -3.54 0.06
C GLN A 23 15.76 -2.16 0.46
N PRO A 24 16.60 -1.15 0.78
CA PRO A 24 16.13 0.14 1.31
C PRO A 24 15.17 0.90 0.38
N ARG A 25 15.28 0.69 -0.93
CA ARG A 25 14.40 1.28 -1.92
C ARG A 25 14.25 0.38 -3.13
N ARG A 26 13.00 0.15 -3.54
CA ARG A 26 12.64 -0.44 -4.83
C ARG A 26 11.51 0.39 -5.44
N ALA A 27 11.78 1.03 -6.56
CA ALA A 27 10.79 1.83 -7.29
C ALA A 27 10.97 1.58 -8.79
N VAL A 28 9.86 1.60 -9.52
CA VAL A 28 9.85 1.41 -10.98
C VAL A 28 9.65 2.77 -11.65
N ASP A 29 10.45 3.06 -12.66
CA ASP A 29 10.15 4.16 -13.58
C ASP A 29 9.07 3.71 -14.58
N ALA A 30 7.93 4.39 -14.56
CA ALA A 30 6.79 4.11 -15.43
C ALA A 30 6.77 4.97 -16.71
N SER A 31 7.81 5.77 -16.98
CA SER A 31 7.95 6.63 -18.16
C SER A 31 7.63 5.89 -19.47
N ARG A 32 8.26 4.72 -19.67
CA ARG A 32 8.06 3.91 -20.88
C ARG A 32 6.61 3.42 -21.06
N ALA A 33 5.92 3.08 -19.98
CA ALA A 33 4.52 2.67 -20.05
C ALA A 33 3.62 3.85 -20.46
N ARG A 34 3.89 5.05 -19.93
CA ARG A 34 3.19 6.28 -20.33
C ARG A 34 3.44 6.62 -21.80
N GLU A 35 4.68 6.46 -22.27
CA GLU A 35 5.06 6.81 -23.64
C GLU A 35 4.52 5.83 -24.69
N VAL A 36 4.62 4.52 -24.44
CA VAL A 36 4.29 3.50 -25.45
C VAL A 36 2.83 3.07 -25.36
N LEU A 37 2.30 2.97 -24.12
CA LEU A 37 0.96 2.44 -23.88
C LEU A 37 -0.06 3.52 -23.54
N ARG A 38 0.38 4.78 -23.40
CA ARG A 38 -0.47 5.88 -22.88
C ARG A 38 -1.11 5.52 -21.54
N TRP A 39 -0.41 4.73 -20.73
CA TRP A 39 -0.89 4.21 -19.46
C TRP A 39 -0.19 4.86 -18.28
N GLU A 40 -0.94 5.09 -17.21
CA GLU A 40 -0.42 5.51 -15.92
C GLU A 40 -1.33 5.02 -14.77
N PRO A 41 -0.78 4.81 -13.55
CA PRO A 41 -1.57 4.36 -12.41
C PRO A 41 -2.63 5.40 -12.04
N GLN A 42 -3.88 4.95 -11.91
CA GLN A 42 -5.03 5.81 -11.59
C GLN A 42 -5.44 5.75 -10.12
N VAL A 43 -5.03 4.70 -9.41
CA VAL A 43 -5.40 4.48 -8.00
C VAL A 43 -4.23 4.92 -7.13
N THR A 44 -4.50 5.84 -6.19
CA THR A 44 -3.49 6.24 -5.22
C THR A 44 -3.27 5.14 -4.20
N LEU A 45 -2.13 5.18 -3.48
CA LEU A 45 -1.87 4.21 -2.42
C LEU A 45 -2.96 4.25 -1.32
N ARG A 46 -3.50 5.43 -1.01
CA ARG A 46 -4.55 5.59 0.00
C ARG A 46 -5.85 4.92 -0.46
N ASP A 47 -6.31 5.25 -1.68
CA ASP A 47 -7.57 4.74 -2.21
C ASP A 47 -7.52 3.21 -2.34
N GLY A 48 -6.41 2.68 -2.87
CA GLY A 48 -6.22 1.24 -3.00
C GLY A 48 -6.20 0.51 -1.65
N ILE A 49 -5.59 1.10 -0.61
CA ILE A 49 -5.63 0.52 0.74
C ILE A 49 -7.06 0.54 1.30
N ALA A 50 -7.78 1.66 1.17
CA ALA A 50 -9.16 1.78 1.66
C ALA A 50 -10.10 0.76 1.00
N GLU A 51 -10.04 0.64 -0.33
CA GLU A 51 -10.81 -0.37 -1.10
C GLU A 51 -10.47 -1.79 -0.66
N THR A 52 -9.18 -2.09 -0.45
CA THR A 52 -8.72 -3.42 -0.01
C THR A 52 -9.22 -3.77 1.38
N VAL A 53 -9.16 -2.83 2.33
CA VAL A 53 -9.66 -3.04 3.71
C VAL A 53 -11.17 -3.23 3.70
N ALA A 54 -11.91 -2.42 2.93
CA ALA A 54 -13.36 -2.55 2.78
C ALA A 54 -13.75 -3.91 2.19
N TRP A 55 -13.07 -4.34 1.13
CA TRP A 55 -13.26 -5.67 0.55
C TRP A 55 -13.01 -6.77 1.57
N TRP A 56 -11.87 -6.73 2.29
CA TRP A 56 -11.52 -7.75 3.27
C TRP A 56 -12.57 -7.86 4.38
N ARG A 57 -13.06 -6.73 4.91
CA ARG A 57 -14.13 -6.69 5.92
C ARG A 57 -15.43 -7.32 5.41
N ALA A 58 -15.74 -7.17 4.13
CA ALA A 58 -16.97 -7.71 3.54
C ALA A 58 -16.89 -9.21 3.25
N THR A 59 -15.69 -9.75 2.99
CA THR A 59 -15.49 -11.15 2.58
C THR A 59 -14.96 -12.06 3.69
N SER A 60 -14.41 -11.49 4.77
CA SER A 60 -13.87 -12.26 5.89
C SER A 60 -15.00 -12.59 6.86
N GLY A 61 -15.60 -13.77 6.68
CA GLY A 61 -16.43 -14.45 7.67
C GLY A 61 -15.59 -15.22 8.67
#